data_AF-A0A1B8YJ98-F1
#
_entry.id   AF-A0A1B8YJ98-F1
#
_cell.length_a   1.000
_cell.length_b   1.000
_cell.length_c   1.000
_cell.angle_alpha   90.00
_cell.angle_beta   90.00
_cell.angle_gamma   90.00
#
_symmetry.space_group_name_H-M   'P 1'
#
loop_
_entity.id
_entity.type
_entity.pdbx_description
1 polymer ?
#
loop_
_entity_poly.entity_id
_entity_poly.type
_entity_poly.pdbx_seq_one_letter_code
_entity_poly.pdbx_strand_id
1 'polypeptide(L)' 'MFKIIITTTNYRTGRVTTETFRNRYKTYRRAEKAAQGIRRVCMPDSKTIIETVDAEVVEVKRT' A
#
# COMPACT_ATOMS: atom_id res chain seq x y z
N MET A 1 -16.46 7.52 1.68
CA MET A 1 -15.31 7.55 2.63
C MET A 1 -14.26 6.60 2.09
N PHE A 2 -12.97 6.78 2.36
CA PHE A 2 -11.90 6.02 1.70
C PHE A 2 -11.07 5.22 2.72
N LYS A 3 -10.64 4.02 2.34
CA LYS A 3 -9.67 3.19 3.06
C LYS A 3 -8.46 2.95 2.16
N ILE A 4 -7.34 2.55 2.75
CA ILE A 4 -6.13 2.17 2.00
C ILE A 4 -5.91 0.67 2.20
N ILE A 5 -5.67 -0.06 1.12
CA ILE A 5 -5.23 -1.46 1.15
C ILE A 5 -3.75 -1.46 0.82
N ILE A 6 -2.96 -2.08 1.69
CA ILE A 6 -1.51 -2.20 1.55
C ILE A 6 -1.22 -3.62 1.11
N THR A 7 -0.44 -3.76 0.04
CA THR A 7 0.04 -5.05 -0.45
C THR A 7 1.55 -5.04 -0.36
N THR A 8 2.10 -5.92 0.49
CA THR A 8 3.54 -6.12 0.60
C THR A 8 3.89 -7.42 -0.12
N THR A 9 4.76 -7.32 -1.13
CA THR A 9 5.30 -8.46 -1.85
C THR A 9 6.77 -8.61 -1.50
N ASN A 10 7.11 -9.73 -0.86
CA ASN A 10 8.49 -10.07 -0.54
C ASN A 10 9.01 -11.08 -1.56
N TYR A 11 9.81 -10.62 -2.52
CA TYR A 11 10.33 -11.46 -3.61
C TYR A 11 11.37 -12.49 -3.14
N ARG A 12 12.00 -12.27 -1.98
CA ARG A 12 12.96 -13.24 -1.40
C ARG A 12 12.27 -14.49 -0.87
N THR A 13 11.09 -14.34 -0.29
CA THR A 13 10.33 -15.43 0.33
C THR A 13 9.12 -15.87 -0.48
N GLY A 14 8.79 -15.14 -1.56
CA GLY A 14 7.60 -15.36 -2.37
C GLY A 14 6.29 -15.04 -1.65
N ARG A 15 6.34 -14.39 -0.48
CA ARG A 15 5.16 -14.08 0.33
C ARG A 15 4.52 -12.78 -0.13
N VAL A 16 3.20 -12.81 -0.29
CA VAL A 16 2.37 -11.64 -0.51
C VAL A 16 1.42 -11.49 0.68
N THR A 17 1.45 -10.35 1.32
CA THR A 17 0.56 -10.03 2.44
C THR A 17 -0.26 -8.80 2.11
N THR A 18 -1.56 -8.89 2.34
CA THR A 18 -2.50 -7.79 2.14
C THR A 18 -3.11 -7.37 3.46
N GLU A 19 -3.03 -6.09 3.77
CA GLU A 19 -3.53 -5.54 5.03
C GLU A 19 -4.33 -4.27 4.77
N THR A 20 -5.38 -4.05 5.56
CA THR A 20 -6.13 -2.79 5.50
C THR A 20 -5.47 -1.78 6.43
N PHE A 21 -5.11 -0.62 5.91
CA PHE A 21 -4.59 0.45 6.73
C PHE A 21 -5.64 0.91 7.74
N ARG A 22 -5.24 1.07 9.00
CA ARG A 22 -6.15 1.36 10.11
C ARG A 22 -6.92 2.67 9.92
N ASN A 23 -6.30 3.67 9.30
CA ASN A 23 -6.91 4.99 9.13
C ASN A 23 -7.86 5.02 7.93
N ARG A 24 -8.99 5.71 8.12
CA ARG A 24 -9.96 6.02 7.07
C ARG A 24 -9.93 7.52 6.77
N TYR A 25 -10.20 7.88 5.52
CA TYR A 25 -10.08 9.24 5.02
C TYR A 25 -11.42 9.73 4.47
N LYS A 26 -11.75 10.99 4.74
CA LYS A 26 -12.98 11.61 4.23
C LYS A 26 -12.91 11.91 2.73
N THR A 27 -11.73 12.27 2.22
CA THR A 27 -11.52 12.68 0.83
C THR A 27 -10.49 11.79 0.12
N TYR A 28 -10.70 11.56 -1.18
CA TYR A 28 -9.79 10.78 -2.02
C TYR A 28 -8.37 11.36 -2.02
N ARG A 29 -8.23 12.67 -2.23
CA ARG A 29 -6.92 13.36 -2.27
C ARG A 29 -6.08 13.17 -1.01
N ARG A 30 -6.70 13.10 0.18
CA ARG A 30 -5.97 12.83 1.43
C ARG A 30 -5.56 11.35 1.53
N ALA A 31 -6.42 10.43 1.10
CA ALA A 31 -6.11 9.01 1.06
C ALA A 31 -4.97 8.72 0.07
N GLU A 32 -5.00 9.34 -1.11
CA GLU A 32 -3.96 9.20 -2.13
C GLU A 32 -2.61 9.71 -1.66
N LYS A 33 -2.57 10.90 -1.03
CA LYS A 33 -1.32 11.42 -0.44
C LYS A 33 -0.75 10.48 0.62
N ALA A 34 -1.61 9.88 1.44
CA ALA A 34 -1.18 8.89 2.43
C ALA A 34 -0.68 7.60 1.77
N ALA A 35 -1.38 7.10 0.74
CA ALA A 35 -0.98 5.93 -0.02
C ALA A 35 0.38 6.14 -0.70
N GLN A 36 0.63 7.30 -1.30
CA GLN A 36 1.93 7.66 -1.88
C GLN A 36 3.06 7.62 -0.86
N GLY A 37 2.82 8.06 0.38
CA GLY A 37 3.83 7.99 1.44
C GLY A 37 4.09 6.57 1.99
N ILE A 38 3.17 5.64 1.76
CA ILE A 38 3.30 4.23 2.18
C ILE A 38 4.02 3.42 1.12
N ARG A 39 3.82 3.74 -0.16
CA ARG A 39 4.45 3.04 -1.28
C ARG A 39 5.97 3.10 -1.17
N ARG A 40 6.62 1.94 -1.22
CA ARG A 40 8.09 1.85 -1.21
C ARG A 40 8.58 0.63 -1.96
N VAL A 41 9.78 0.74 -2.51
CA VAL A 41 10.50 -0.36 -3.12
C VAL A 41 11.83 -0.49 -2.39
N CYS A 42 12.12 -1.69 -1.89
CA CYS A 42 13.40 -2.00 -1.28
C CYS A 42 14.29 -2.70 -2.31
N MET A 43 15.42 -2.07 -2.63
CA MET A 43 16.37 -2.52 -3.64
C MET A 43 17.79 -2.15 -3.16
N PRO A 44 18.41 -2.95 -2.27
CA PRO A 44 19.67 -2.58 -1.63
C PRO A 44 20.83 -2.43 -2.63
N ASP A 45 20.86 -3.29 -3.66
CA ASP A 45 21.92 -3.30 -4.67
C ASP A 45 21.57 -2.47 -5.92
N SER A 46 20.48 -1.71 -5.91
CA SER A 46 19.93 -0.97 -7.07
C SER A 46 19.69 -1.82 -8.34
N LYS A 47 19.72 -3.15 -8.22
CA LYS A 47 19.53 -4.13 -9.31
C LYS A 47 18.45 -5.15 -9.01
N THR A 48 18.35 -5.61 -7.76
CA THR A 48 17.40 -6.66 -7.36
C THR A 48 16.37 -6.09 -6.40
N ILE A 49 15.10 -6.13 -6.80
CA ILE A 49 13.98 -5.75 -5.92
C ILE A 49 13.75 -6.90 -4.94
N ILE A 50 13.86 -6.61 -3.65
CA ILE A 50 13.68 -7.62 -2.58
C ILE A 50 12.31 -7.53 -1.93
N GLU A 51 11.73 -6.33 -1.89
CA GLU A 51 10.41 -6.07 -1.33
C GLU A 51 9.76 -4.90 -2.07
N THR A 52 8.48 -5.03 -2.38
CA THR A 52 7.61 -3.94 -2.83
C THR A 52 6.47 -3.78 -1.85
N VAL A 53 6.14 -2.54 -1.53
CA VAL A 53 4.96 -2.17 -0.76
C VAL A 53 4.13 -1.26 -1.65
N ASP A 54 2.97 -1.78 -2.06
CA ASP A 54 1.97 -1.06 -2.80
C ASP A 54 0.84 -0.60 -1.88
N ALA A 55 0.19 0.50 -2.26
CA ALA A 55 -0.93 1.04 -1.50
C ALA A 55 -2.02 1.52 -2.47
N GLU A 56 -3.22 0.97 -2.32
CA GLU A 56 -4.40 1.24 -3.14
C GLU A 56 -5.46 1.98 -2.32
N VAL A 57 -6.07 3.01 -2.90
CA VAL A 57 -7.17 3.75 -2.27
C VAL A 57 -8.49 3.18 -2.73
N VAL A 58 -9.31 2.70 -1.78
CA VAL A 58 -10.61 2.09 -2.05
C VAL A 58 -11.73 2.91 -1.41
N GLU A 59 -12.79 3.17 -2.17
CA GLU A 59 -13.99 3.79 -1.64
C GLU A 59 -14.80 2.80 -0.80
N VAL A 60 -15.08 3.17 0.44
CA VAL A 60 -16.00 2.48 1.34
C VAL A 60 -17.41 2.98 1.03
N LYS A 61 -18.15 2.16 0.27
CA LYS A 61 -19.61 2.31 0.13
C LYS A 61 -20.26 1.84 1.43
N ARG A 62 -21.13 2.67 2.01
CA ARG A 62 -22.05 2.21 3.07
C ARG A 62 -23.20 1.51 2.37
N THR A 63 -23.31 0.20 2.59
CA THR A 63 -24.51 -0.57 2.27
C THR A 63 -25.47 -0.48 3.45
#